data_AF-A0A0G0YE85-F1
#
_entry.id   AF-A0A0G0YE85-F1
#
_cell.length_a   1.000
_cell.length_b   1.000
_cell.length_c   1.000
_cell.angle_alpha   90.00
_cell.angle_beta   90.00
_cell.angle_gamma   90.00
#
_symmetry.space_group_name_H-M   'P 1'
#
loop_
_entity.id
_entity.type
_entity.pdbx_description
1 polymer ?
#
loop_
_entity_poly.entity_id
_entity_poly.type
_entity_poly.pdbx_seq_one_letter_code
_entity_poly.pdbx_strand_id
1 'polypeptide(L)'
;MLVLLRVIPFVIGLTVAGGVFVLLTFPHISIWVMLATLFLILVLLIRLVGWAPDQAHFWFLTGIPFSMLIAAFSLILFLEEDIQKGVLGIMTAFFLFFFCEHLFTYIHAPGAYQMHAIEHLTSVMSICTLFFLSASLYAFRLFLQPSLWIIGLIFFFSAFFLLAASLWACKISTVRMTSYAFVGAFLLTEWFGSMTFLPSGFFPNAALVALLAYVFLGVSRAHFLQKLTPKVLTRYVLFASLLAAAVFGTARWV
;
A
#
# COMPACT_ATOMS: atom_id res chain seq x y z
N MET A 1 6.14 10.66 29.12
CA MET A 1 5.62 9.61 28.20
C MET A 1 5.55 10.06 26.74
N LEU A 2 5.20 11.32 26.42
CA LEU A 2 5.19 11.84 25.04
C LEU A 2 6.55 11.74 24.32
N VAL A 3 7.67 11.90 25.03
CA VAL A 3 9.01 11.75 24.45
C VAL A 3 9.27 10.34 23.92
N LEU A 4 8.79 9.30 24.61
CA LEU A 4 8.94 7.92 24.14
C LEU A 4 8.12 7.67 22.87
N LEU A 5 6.89 8.20 22.82
CA LEU A 5 6.02 8.10 21.64
C LEU A 5 6.59 8.87 20.44
N ARG A 6 7.29 9.98 20.68
CA ARG A 6 7.93 10.80 19.64
C ARG A 6 9.05 10.07 18.91
N VAL A 7 9.71 9.12 19.58
CA VAL A 7 10.83 8.35 19.02
C VAL A 7 10.34 7.14 18.21
N ILE A 8 9.10 6.68 18.42
CA ILE A 8 8.54 5.49 17.74
C ILE A 8 8.60 5.57 16.21
N PRO A 9 8.23 6.69 15.54
CA PRO A 9 8.33 6.78 14.08
C PRO A 9 9.75 6.51 13.57
N PHE A 10 10.76 7.05 14.24
CA PHE A 10 12.18 6.81 13.92
C PHE A 10 12.57 5.35 14.12
N VAL A 11 12.15 4.75 15.24
CA VAL A 11 12.41 3.34 15.53
C VAL A 11 11.74 2.44 14.50
N ILE A 12 10.54 2.77 14.03
CA ILE A 12 9.86 2.04 12.95
C ILE A 12 10.69 2.07 11.66
N GLY A 13 11.13 3.25 11.23
CA GLY A 13 11.97 3.40 10.05
C GLY A 13 13.28 2.62 10.15
N LEU A 14 13.97 2.73 11.30
CA LEU A 14 15.22 2.00 11.57
C LEU A 14 15.02 0.49 11.64
N THR A 15 13.90 0.03 12.21
CA THR A 15 13.57 -1.40 12.31
C THR A 15 13.36 -2.00 10.94
N VAL A 16 12.67 -1.29 10.03
CA VAL A 16 12.47 -1.75 8.64
C VAL A 16 13.81 -1.73 7.88
N ALA A 17 14.58 -0.65 7.98
CA ALA A 17 15.88 -0.55 7.32
C ALA A 17 16.86 -1.61 7.82
N GLY A 18 16.92 -1.84 9.14
CA GLY A 18 17.72 -2.89 9.76
C GLY A 18 17.26 -4.29 9.36
N GLY A 19 15.95 -4.54 9.33
CA GLY A 19 15.38 -5.81 8.87
C GLY A 19 15.78 -6.12 7.42
N VAL A 20 15.70 -5.13 6.52
CA VAL A 20 16.14 -5.29 5.13
C VAL A 20 17.65 -5.50 5.05
N PHE A 21 18.46 -4.74 5.80
CA PHE A 21 19.91 -4.91 5.83
C PHE A 21 20.34 -6.33 6.27
N VAL A 22 19.71 -6.85 7.32
CA VAL A 22 19.95 -8.22 7.81
C VAL A 22 19.51 -9.25 6.76
N LEU A 23 18.37 -9.01 6.09
CA LEU A 23 17.89 -9.88 5.00
C LEU A 23 18.90 -9.96 3.85
N LEU A 24 19.49 -8.82 3.44
CA LEU A 24 20.51 -8.77 2.39
C LEU A 24 21.82 -9.45 2.81
N THR A 25 22.21 -9.31 4.07
CA THR A 25 23.48 -9.87 4.58
C THR A 25 23.36 -11.36 4.85
N PHE A 26 22.21 -11.82 5.33
CA PHE A 26 21.97 -13.19 5.79
C PHE A 26 20.70 -13.79 5.14
N PRO A 27 20.73 -14.12 3.84
CA PRO A 27 19.54 -14.57 3.11
C PRO A 27 18.94 -15.88 3.64
N HIS A 28 19.76 -16.73 4.27
CA HIS A 28 19.35 -18.03 4.81
C HIS A 28 18.37 -17.93 6.00
N ILE A 29 18.29 -16.79 6.68
CA ILE A 29 17.33 -16.52 7.77
C ILE A 29 16.20 -15.54 7.36
N SER A 30 16.05 -15.27 6.07
CA SER A 30 15.13 -14.26 5.52
C SER A 30 13.72 -14.29 6.12
N ILE A 31 13.06 -15.46 6.13
CA ILE A 31 11.70 -15.62 6.66
C ILE A 31 11.63 -15.20 8.14
N TRP A 32 12.61 -15.61 8.96
CA TRP A 32 12.64 -15.28 10.38
C TRP A 32 12.86 -13.79 10.62
N VAL A 33 13.73 -13.15 9.83
CA VAL A 33 13.98 -11.71 9.89
C VAL A 33 12.73 -10.93 9.49
N MET A 34 12.02 -11.38 8.45
CA MET A 34 10.76 -10.78 8.01
C MET A 34 9.68 -10.89 9.09
N LEU A 35 9.50 -12.07 9.69
CA LEU A 35 8.54 -12.29 10.77
C LEU A 35 8.87 -11.46 12.02
N ALA A 36 10.14 -11.41 12.41
CA ALA A 36 10.59 -10.59 13.53
C ALA A 36 10.34 -9.10 13.27
N THR A 37 10.66 -8.62 12.06
CA THR A 37 10.41 -7.22 11.69
C THR A 37 8.92 -6.89 11.67
N LEU A 38 8.08 -7.77 11.08
CA LEU A 38 6.62 -7.62 11.08
C LEU A 38 6.07 -7.55 12.52
N PHE A 39 6.52 -8.45 13.39
CA PHE A 39 6.10 -8.46 14.79
C PHE A 39 6.50 -7.19 15.53
N LEU A 40 7.77 -6.75 15.40
CA LEU A 40 8.24 -5.51 16.02
C LEU A 40 7.47 -4.29 15.53
N ILE A 41 7.24 -4.18 14.22
CA ILE A 41 6.45 -3.08 13.66
C ILE A 41 5.02 -3.10 14.17
N LEU A 42 4.37 -4.26 14.26
CA LEU A 42 3.04 -4.38 14.83
C LEU A 42 2.99 -3.87 16.28
N VAL A 43 3.95 -4.28 17.11
CA VAL A 43 4.06 -3.83 18.52
C VAL A 43 4.28 -2.31 18.60
N LEU A 44 5.16 -1.76 17.77
CA LEU A 44 5.44 -0.32 17.74
C LEU A 44 4.22 0.49 17.28
N LEU A 45 3.48 0.00 16.27
CA LEU A 45 2.25 0.62 15.77
C LEU A 45 1.14 0.59 16.84
N ILE A 46 0.94 -0.55 17.50
CA ILE A 46 0.01 -0.68 18.62
C ILE A 46 0.36 0.32 19.72
N ARG A 47 1.64 0.47 20.03
CA ARG A 47 2.10 1.41 21.06
C ARG A 47 1.87 2.87 20.65
N LEU A 48 2.01 3.19 19.37
CA LEU A 48 1.80 4.53 18.83
C LEU A 48 0.32 4.94 18.79
N VAL A 49 -0.55 4.05 18.31
CA VAL A 49 -2.00 4.29 18.18
C VAL A 49 -2.71 4.16 19.53
N GLY A 50 -2.22 3.28 20.40
CA GLY A 50 -2.95 2.82 21.58
C GLY A 50 -3.78 1.58 21.25
N TRP A 51 -3.76 0.60 22.15
CA TRP A 51 -4.53 -0.64 21.98
C TRP A 51 -6.02 -0.35 22.11
N ALA A 52 -6.74 -0.38 20.99
CA ALA A 52 -8.18 -0.12 20.92
C ALA A 52 -8.83 -0.98 19.81
N PRO A 53 -8.80 -2.33 19.91
CA PRO A 53 -9.27 -3.23 18.85
C PRO A 53 -10.76 -3.10 18.54
N ASP A 54 -11.56 -2.57 19.47
CA ASP A 54 -12.99 -2.35 19.26
C ASP A 54 -13.30 -1.16 18.34
N GLN A 55 -12.29 -0.33 18.03
CA GLN A 55 -12.47 0.90 17.28
C GLN A 55 -11.97 0.75 15.84
N ALA A 56 -12.81 1.10 14.86
CA ALA A 56 -12.45 1.00 13.44
C ALA A 56 -11.18 1.80 13.08
N HIS A 57 -10.95 2.93 13.75
CA HIS A 57 -9.76 3.75 13.52
C HIS A 57 -8.46 2.99 13.82
N PHE A 58 -8.45 2.08 14.81
CA PHE A 58 -7.27 1.31 15.18
C PHE A 58 -6.82 0.43 14.01
N TRP A 59 -7.76 -0.28 13.38
CA TRP A 59 -7.50 -1.17 12.26
C TRP A 59 -7.02 -0.43 11.01
N PHE A 60 -7.60 0.73 10.70
CA PHE A 60 -7.14 1.50 9.54
C PHE A 60 -5.76 2.12 9.77
N LEU A 61 -5.53 2.75 10.92
CA LEU A 61 -4.27 3.44 11.21
C LEU A 61 -3.08 2.48 11.39
N THR A 62 -3.31 1.28 11.93
CA THR A 62 -2.26 0.26 12.05
C THR A 62 -2.15 -0.62 10.80
N GLY A 63 -3.27 -0.92 10.14
CA GLY A 63 -3.30 -1.85 9.03
C GLY A 63 -2.68 -1.30 7.75
N ILE A 64 -2.80 0.00 7.44
CA ILE A 64 -2.14 0.59 6.25
C ILE A 64 -0.62 0.35 6.25
N PRO A 65 0.14 0.80 7.28
CA PRO A 65 1.59 0.59 7.29
C PRO A 65 1.96 -0.89 7.38
N PHE A 66 1.15 -1.71 8.06
CA PHE A 66 1.38 -3.15 8.16
C PHE A 66 1.18 -3.87 6.81
N SER A 67 0.10 -3.56 6.08
CA SER A 67 -0.14 -4.08 4.73
C SER A 67 0.96 -3.67 3.75
N MET A 68 1.45 -2.43 3.85
CA MET A 68 2.57 -1.97 3.02
C MET A 68 3.84 -2.78 3.29
N LEU A 69 4.16 -3.05 4.56
CA LEU A 69 5.32 -3.84 4.93
C LEU A 69 5.20 -5.29 4.43
N ILE A 70 4.04 -5.93 4.58
CA ILE A 70 3.78 -7.27 4.04
C ILE A 70 3.95 -7.31 2.52
N ALA A 71 3.40 -6.31 1.82
CA ALA A 71 3.47 -6.25 0.37
C ALA A 71 4.90 -6.02 -0.13
N ALA A 72 5.66 -5.13 0.53
CA ALA A 72 7.06 -4.89 0.22
C ALA A 72 7.92 -6.14 0.47
N PHE A 73 7.75 -6.78 1.61
CA PHE A 73 8.43 -8.02 1.96
C PHE A 73 8.11 -9.18 1.00
N SER A 74 6.85 -9.31 0.61
CA SER A 74 6.45 -10.29 -0.42
C SER A 74 7.16 -10.02 -1.75
N LEU A 75 7.31 -8.76 -2.15
CA LEU A 75 7.97 -8.39 -3.40
C LEU A 75 9.48 -8.62 -3.34
N ILE A 76 10.12 -8.33 -2.19
CA ILE A 76 11.57 -8.55 -1.99
C ILE A 76 11.98 -10.00 -2.29
N LEU A 77 11.12 -10.98 -2.00
CA LEU A 77 11.39 -12.41 -2.27
C LEU A 77 11.56 -12.72 -3.76
N PHE A 78 11.03 -11.88 -4.65
CA PHE A 78 11.09 -12.06 -6.11
C PHE A 78 12.08 -11.13 -6.80
N LEU A 79 12.70 -10.21 -6.08
CA LEU A 79 13.76 -9.37 -6.62
C LEU A 79 15.07 -10.15 -6.63
N GLU A 80 15.76 -10.15 -7.76
CA GLU A 80 17.05 -10.84 -7.89
C GLU A 80 18.19 -9.95 -7.35
N GLU A 81 18.25 -8.72 -7.86
CA GLU A 81 19.31 -7.76 -7.58
C GLU A 81 19.21 -7.13 -6.18
N ASP A 82 20.31 -7.16 -5.43
CA ASP A 82 20.36 -6.62 -4.07
C ASP A 82 20.14 -5.10 -4.02
N ILE A 83 20.54 -4.39 -5.07
CA ILE A 83 20.26 -2.95 -5.21
C ILE A 83 18.75 -2.72 -5.26
N GLN A 84 17.99 -3.53 -6.00
CA GLN A 84 16.53 -3.38 -6.11
C GLN A 84 15.85 -3.66 -4.76
N LYS A 85 16.28 -4.71 -4.06
CA LYS A 85 15.81 -5.02 -2.70
C LYS A 85 16.11 -3.89 -1.72
N GLY A 86 17.33 -3.35 -1.75
CA GLY A 86 17.75 -2.23 -0.92
C GLY A 86 16.93 -0.96 -1.19
N VAL A 87 16.71 -0.61 -2.46
CA VAL A 87 15.87 0.53 -2.85
C VAL A 87 14.44 0.36 -2.37
N LEU A 88 13.82 -0.81 -2.59
CA LEU A 88 12.47 -1.10 -2.11
C LEU A 88 12.39 -1.01 -0.57
N GLY A 89 13.40 -1.53 0.13
CA GLY A 89 13.48 -1.46 1.58
C GLY A 89 13.59 -0.04 2.11
N ILE A 90 14.46 0.79 1.53
CA ILE A 90 14.62 2.21 1.89
C ILE A 90 13.32 2.97 1.61
N MET A 91 12.71 2.77 0.44
CA MET A 91 11.42 3.38 0.12
C MET A 91 10.35 3.00 1.14
N THR A 92 10.25 1.72 1.49
CA THR A 92 9.29 1.22 2.49
C THR A 92 9.55 1.83 3.86
N ALA A 93 10.80 1.86 4.32
CA ALA A 93 11.19 2.49 5.58
C ALA A 93 10.83 3.98 5.61
N PHE A 94 11.05 4.69 4.51
CA PHE A 94 10.69 6.10 4.37
C PHE A 94 9.18 6.32 4.46
N PHE A 95 8.38 5.57 3.69
CA PHE A 95 6.93 5.68 3.75
C PHE A 95 6.38 5.36 5.16
N LEU A 96 6.87 4.31 5.80
CA LEU A 96 6.46 3.96 7.17
C LEU A 96 6.86 5.03 8.17
N PHE A 97 8.09 5.58 8.07
CA PHE A 97 8.55 6.68 8.92
C PHE A 97 7.66 7.91 8.78
N PHE A 98 7.44 8.42 7.57
CA PHE A 98 6.61 9.61 7.34
C PHE A 98 5.16 9.39 7.79
N PHE A 99 4.61 8.20 7.53
CA PHE A 99 3.26 7.88 7.96
C PHE A 99 3.14 7.87 9.48
N CYS A 100 4.08 7.23 10.17
CA CYS A 100 4.07 7.18 11.63
C CYS A 100 4.34 8.55 12.26
N GLU A 101 5.13 9.41 11.61
CA GLU A 101 5.36 10.78 12.05
C GLU A 101 4.07 11.62 11.95
N HIS A 102 3.36 11.53 10.83
CA HIS A 102 2.06 12.20 10.69
C HIS A 102 1.00 11.60 11.62
N LEU A 103 1.02 10.28 11.83
CA LEU A 103 0.15 9.59 12.78
C LEU A 103 0.40 10.06 14.22
N PHE A 104 1.66 10.21 14.61
CA PHE A 104 2.03 10.77 15.90
C PHE A 104 1.45 12.19 16.06
N THR A 105 1.65 13.06 15.06
CA THR A 105 1.13 14.44 15.14
C THR A 105 -0.40 14.48 15.19
N TYR A 106 -1.07 13.58 14.46
CA TYR A 106 -2.52 13.49 14.45
C TYR A 106 -3.12 13.07 15.81
N ILE A 107 -2.52 12.08 16.47
CA ILE A 107 -3.05 11.53 17.73
C ILE A 107 -2.58 12.34 18.94
N HIS A 108 -1.28 12.68 19.00
CA HIS A 108 -0.64 13.16 20.22
C HIS A 108 -0.29 14.65 20.20
N ALA A 109 -0.32 15.30 19.02
CA ALA A 109 0.02 16.72 18.89
C ALA A 109 -0.89 17.45 17.86
N PRO A 110 -2.22 17.48 18.08
CA PRO A 110 -3.18 17.97 17.08
C PRO A 110 -2.97 19.44 16.70
N GLY A 111 -2.36 20.25 17.57
CA GLY A 111 -2.01 21.65 17.27
C GLY A 111 -0.92 21.81 16.19
N ALA A 112 -0.11 20.79 15.94
CA ALA A 112 0.92 20.77 14.89
C ALA A 112 0.49 19.98 13.64
N TYR A 113 -0.72 19.40 13.63
CA TYR A 113 -1.20 18.56 12.55
C TYR A 113 -1.54 19.40 11.30
N GLN A 114 -0.91 19.06 10.18
CA GLN A 114 -1.26 19.65 8.89
C GLN A 114 -2.55 19.05 8.36
N MET A 115 -3.49 19.92 7.99
CA MET A 115 -4.79 19.49 7.45
C MET A 115 -4.59 18.62 6.20
N HIS A 116 -5.29 17.50 6.16
CA HIS A 116 -5.28 16.52 5.07
C HIS A 116 -4.03 15.64 4.90
N ALA A 117 -3.03 15.75 5.79
CA ALA A 117 -1.78 15.00 5.64
C ALA A 117 -1.98 13.47 5.63
N ILE A 118 -2.74 12.93 6.60
CA ILE A 118 -3.03 11.49 6.66
C ILE A 118 -3.84 11.03 5.45
N GLU A 119 -4.80 11.84 5.00
CA GLU A 119 -5.64 11.51 3.85
C GLU A 119 -4.83 11.35 2.56
N HIS A 120 -3.90 12.28 2.31
CA HIS A 120 -3.00 12.19 1.18
C HIS A 120 -2.04 11.00 1.30
N LEU A 121 -1.41 10.85 2.45
CA LEU A 121 -0.38 9.83 2.64
C LEU A 121 -0.96 8.41 2.63
N THR A 122 -2.15 8.22 3.21
CA THR A 122 -2.90 6.95 3.16
C THR A 122 -3.21 6.55 1.71
N SER A 123 -3.67 7.50 0.90
CA SER A 123 -4.00 7.25 -0.50
C SER A 123 -2.75 6.83 -1.29
N VAL A 124 -1.63 7.54 -1.10
CA VAL A 124 -0.35 7.22 -1.75
C VAL A 124 0.16 5.84 -1.32
N MET A 125 0.21 5.58 -0.01
CA MET A 125 0.64 4.29 0.52
C MET A 125 -0.25 3.14 0.06
N SER A 126 -1.55 3.36 -0.07
CA SER A 126 -2.49 2.36 -0.57
C SER A 126 -2.22 2.01 -2.04
N ILE A 127 -1.93 3.00 -2.89
CA ILE A 127 -1.56 2.77 -4.29
C ILE A 127 -0.21 2.03 -4.38
N CYS A 128 0.80 2.45 -3.61
CA CYS A 128 2.10 1.75 -3.56
C CYS A 128 1.95 0.31 -3.04
N THR A 129 1.13 0.09 -2.02
CA THR A 129 0.86 -1.24 -1.47
C THR A 129 0.17 -2.12 -2.50
N LEU A 130 -0.81 -1.60 -3.23
CA LEU A 130 -1.47 -2.33 -4.32
C LEU A 130 -0.51 -2.68 -5.45
N PHE A 131 0.43 -1.79 -5.78
CA PHE A 131 1.50 -2.09 -6.74
C PHE A 131 2.40 -3.23 -6.23
N PHE A 132 2.94 -3.14 -5.01
CA PHE A 132 3.81 -4.18 -4.46
C PHE A 132 3.10 -5.52 -4.31
N LEU A 133 1.85 -5.49 -3.84
CA LEU A 133 1.03 -6.68 -3.67
C LEU A 133 0.71 -7.34 -5.00
N SER A 134 0.23 -6.58 -5.99
CA SER A 134 -0.08 -7.14 -7.31
C SER A 134 1.16 -7.68 -8.00
N ALA A 135 2.29 -6.97 -7.94
CA ALA A 135 3.57 -7.46 -8.47
C ALA A 135 3.97 -8.79 -7.81
N SER A 136 3.86 -8.88 -6.49
CA SER A 136 4.14 -10.11 -5.74
C SER A 136 3.20 -11.24 -6.15
N LEU A 137 1.89 -10.98 -6.25
CA LEU A 137 0.90 -12.00 -6.59
C LEU A 137 1.05 -12.49 -8.04
N TYR A 138 1.41 -11.61 -8.98
CA TYR A 138 1.76 -12.02 -10.34
C TYR A 138 3.04 -12.87 -10.36
N ALA A 139 4.06 -12.51 -9.59
CA ALA A 139 5.28 -13.31 -9.47
C ALA A 139 4.98 -14.69 -8.83
N PHE A 140 4.19 -14.73 -7.75
CA PHE A 140 3.69 -15.98 -7.16
C PHE A 140 2.94 -16.82 -8.19
N ARG A 141 2.05 -16.23 -9.01
CA ARG A 141 1.34 -16.93 -10.09
C ARG A 141 2.30 -17.51 -11.12
N LEU A 142 3.32 -16.74 -11.51
CA LEU A 142 4.31 -17.14 -12.51
C LEU A 142 5.17 -18.32 -12.02
N PHE A 143 5.67 -18.25 -10.77
CA PHE A 143 6.64 -19.21 -10.25
C PHE A 143 6.01 -20.43 -9.55
N LEU A 144 4.94 -20.23 -8.76
CA LEU A 144 4.30 -21.30 -7.98
C LEU A 144 3.00 -21.81 -8.59
N GLN A 145 2.49 -21.14 -9.62
CA GLN A 145 1.23 -21.47 -10.30
C GLN A 145 0.00 -21.70 -9.37
N PRO A 146 -0.20 -20.95 -8.27
CA PRO A 146 -1.42 -21.04 -7.46
C PRO A 146 -2.66 -20.71 -8.28
N SER A 147 -3.80 -21.31 -7.93
CA SER A 147 -5.09 -21.02 -8.58
C SER A 147 -5.40 -19.52 -8.62
N LEU A 148 -5.87 -19.03 -9.77
CA LEU A 148 -6.26 -17.63 -9.96
C LEU A 148 -7.33 -17.20 -8.93
N TRP A 149 -8.20 -18.12 -8.53
CA TRP A 149 -9.23 -17.88 -7.52
C TRP A 149 -8.64 -17.51 -6.15
N ILE A 150 -7.55 -18.18 -5.74
CA ILE A 150 -6.92 -17.95 -4.44
C ILE A 150 -6.23 -16.58 -4.43
N ILE A 151 -5.41 -16.30 -5.44
CA ILE A 151 -4.70 -15.00 -5.54
C ILE A 151 -5.68 -13.85 -5.78
N GLY A 152 -6.76 -14.07 -6.54
CA GLY A 152 -7.81 -13.10 -6.77
C GLY A 152 -8.57 -12.75 -5.48
N LEU A 153 -8.85 -13.75 -4.63
CA LEU A 153 -9.49 -13.54 -3.34
C LEU A 153 -8.58 -12.78 -2.37
N ILE A 154 -7.30 -13.14 -2.29
CA ILE A 154 -6.30 -12.40 -1.48
C ILE A 154 -6.22 -10.94 -1.96
N PHE A 155 -6.15 -10.73 -3.27
CA PHE A 155 -6.10 -9.40 -3.86
C PHE A 155 -7.38 -8.61 -3.57
N PHE A 156 -8.56 -9.20 -3.72
CA PHE A 156 -9.85 -8.57 -3.45
C PHE A 156 -9.95 -8.05 -2.03
N PHE A 157 -9.66 -8.88 -1.01
CA PHE A 157 -9.75 -8.45 0.38
C PHE A 157 -8.72 -7.38 0.74
N SER A 158 -7.51 -7.50 0.18
CA SER A 158 -6.46 -6.49 0.37
C SER A 158 -6.84 -5.15 -0.28
N ALA A 159 -7.36 -5.18 -1.51
CA ALA A 159 -7.84 -4.00 -2.21
C ALA A 159 -9.04 -3.37 -1.50
N PHE A 160 -9.99 -4.17 -1.04
CA PHE A 160 -11.12 -3.70 -0.24
C PHE A 160 -10.64 -2.96 1.01
N PHE A 161 -9.72 -3.56 1.76
CA PHE A 161 -9.16 -2.94 2.97
C PHE A 161 -8.47 -1.61 2.66
N LEU A 162 -7.58 -1.57 1.66
CA LEU A 162 -6.80 -0.37 1.31
C LEU A 162 -7.68 0.77 0.76
N LEU A 163 -8.68 0.43 -0.06
CA LEU A 163 -9.66 1.40 -0.55
C LEU A 163 -10.54 1.93 0.59
N ALA A 164 -11.04 1.04 1.46
CA ALA A 164 -11.82 1.44 2.63
C ALA A 164 -11.01 2.34 3.56
N ALA A 165 -9.75 2.00 3.85
CA ALA A 165 -8.86 2.80 4.68
C ALA A 165 -8.60 4.20 4.09
N SER A 166 -8.39 4.29 2.77
CA SER A 166 -8.20 5.56 2.05
C SER A 166 -9.45 6.45 2.08
N LEU A 167 -10.63 5.86 1.88
CA LEU A 167 -11.91 6.59 1.92
C LEU A 167 -12.29 6.96 3.37
N TRP A 168 -11.97 6.10 4.33
CA TRP A 168 -12.14 6.37 5.76
C TRP A 168 -11.31 7.57 6.20
N ALA A 169 -10.03 7.65 5.78
CA ALA A 169 -9.17 8.79 6.07
C ALA A 169 -9.79 10.10 5.58
N CYS A 170 -10.46 10.07 4.42
CA CYS A 170 -11.21 11.22 3.87
C CYS A 170 -12.51 11.56 4.63
N LYS A 171 -12.77 10.93 5.79
CA LYS A 171 -13.95 11.14 6.64
C LYS A 171 -15.27 10.86 5.91
N ILE A 172 -15.26 9.95 4.94
CA ILE A 172 -16.46 9.52 4.23
C ILE A 172 -17.29 8.63 5.16
N SER A 173 -18.61 8.82 5.15
CA SER A 173 -19.53 8.00 5.97
C SER A 173 -19.37 6.51 5.69
N THR A 174 -19.43 5.67 6.73
CA THR A 174 -19.18 4.22 6.66
C THR A 174 -19.94 3.51 5.54
N VAL A 175 -21.23 3.79 5.36
CA VAL A 175 -22.05 3.15 4.32
C VAL A 175 -21.52 3.45 2.91
N ARG A 176 -21.22 4.72 2.61
CA ARG A 176 -20.68 5.12 1.31
C ARG A 176 -19.26 4.59 1.10
N MET A 177 -18.45 4.61 2.15
CA MET A 177 -17.09 4.06 2.16
C MET A 177 -17.09 2.57 1.81
N THR A 178 -17.90 1.75 2.49
CA THR A 178 -17.95 0.30 2.24
C THR A 178 -18.48 -0.03 0.85
N SER A 179 -19.54 0.64 0.39
CA SER A 179 -20.08 0.42 -0.96
C SER A 179 -19.05 0.76 -2.04
N TYR A 180 -18.37 1.91 -1.95
CA TYR A 180 -17.35 2.29 -2.92
C TYR A 180 -16.11 1.40 -2.83
N ALA A 181 -15.66 1.05 -1.64
CA ALA A 181 -14.53 0.12 -1.46
C ALA A 181 -14.84 -1.26 -2.05
N PHE A 182 -16.07 -1.76 -1.90
CA PHE A 182 -16.50 -3.03 -2.48
C PHE A 182 -16.50 -3.00 -4.02
N VAL A 183 -17.13 -1.97 -4.61
CA VAL A 183 -17.15 -1.80 -6.08
C VAL A 183 -15.74 -1.62 -6.63
N GLY A 184 -14.92 -0.81 -5.96
CA GLY A 184 -13.53 -0.60 -6.36
C GLY A 184 -12.68 -1.86 -6.23
N ALA A 185 -12.84 -2.63 -5.16
CA ALA A 185 -12.11 -3.89 -4.97
C ALA A 185 -12.50 -4.93 -6.02
N PHE A 186 -13.79 -5.02 -6.35
CA PHE A 186 -14.29 -5.89 -7.41
C PHE A 186 -13.69 -5.49 -8.77
N LEU A 187 -13.80 -4.21 -9.12
CA LEU A 187 -13.25 -3.66 -10.37
C LEU A 187 -11.73 -3.85 -10.46
N LEU A 188 -10.99 -3.62 -9.39
CA LEU A 188 -9.54 -3.87 -9.36
C LEU A 188 -9.21 -5.36 -9.48
N THR A 189 -10.01 -6.25 -8.90
CA THR A 189 -9.78 -7.70 -8.96
C THR A 189 -10.05 -8.26 -10.34
N GLU A 190 -11.13 -7.83 -10.99
CA GLU A 190 -11.42 -8.17 -12.39
C GLU A 190 -10.31 -7.65 -13.33
N TRP A 191 -9.84 -6.43 -13.09
CA TRP A 191 -8.69 -5.89 -13.82
C TRP A 191 -7.42 -6.70 -13.57
N PHE A 192 -7.12 -7.02 -12.30
CA PHE A 192 -5.97 -7.85 -11.93
C PHE A 192 -6.02 -9.23 -12.62
N GLY A 193 -7.18 -9.89 -12.62
CA GLY A 193 -7.41 -11.15 -13.31
C GLY A 193 -7.20 -11.02 -14.82
N SER A 194 -7.75 -9.97 -15.43
CA SER A 194 -7.64 -9.70 -16.87
C SER A 194 -6.18 -9.51 -17.31
N MET A 195 -5.39 -8.76 -16.54
CA MET A 195 -3.96 -8.54 -16.83
C MET A 195 -3.13 -9.84 -16.73
N THR A 196 -3.61 -10.87 -16.03
CA THR A 196 -2.92 -12.19 -15.96
C THR A 196 -2.83 -12.86 -17.33
N PHE A 197 -3.75 -12.54 -18.25
CA PHE A 197 -3.77 -13.11 -19.60
C PHE A 197 -2.90 -12.34 -20.60
N LEU A 198 -2.35 -11.17 -20.21
CA LEU A 198 -1.42 -10.44 -21.06
C LEU A 198 -0.04 -11.09 -21.01
N PRO A 199 0.62 -11.33 -22.16
CA PRO A 199 1.95 -11.91 -22.22
C PRO A 199 3.02 -10.83 -21.92
N SER A 200 2.96 -10.28 -20.71
CA SER A 200 3.87 -9.24 -20.23
C SER A 200 4.44 -9.61 -18.86
N GLY A 201 5.48 -8.91 -18.42
CA GLY A 201 6.09 -9.12 -17.11
C GLY A 201 5.15 -8.75 -15.94
N PHE A 202 5.47 -9.25 -14.75
CA PHE A 202 4.69 -8.96 -13.54
C PHE A 202 4.73 -7.48 -13.13
N PHE A 203 5.81 -6.75 -13.42
CA PHE A 203 5.90 -5.31 -13.14
C PHE A 203 4.97 -4.44 -14.00
N PRO A 204 4.95 -4.54 -15.35
CA PRO A 204 3.97 -3.84 -16.17
C PRO A 204 2.51 -4.12 -15.76
N ASN A 205 2.15 -5.38 -15.53
CA ASN A 205 0.81 -5.75 -15.11
C ASN A 205 0.43 -5.11 -13.76
N ALA A 206 1.34 -5.15 -12.78
CA ALA A 206 1.14 -4.48 -11.49
C ALA A 206 1.01 -2.96 -11.60
N ALA A 207 1.79 -2.34 -12.49
CA ALA A 207 1.70 -0.90 -12.74
C ALA A 207 0.32 -0.50 -13.30
N LEU A 208 -0.24 -1.29 -14.21
CA LEU A 208 -1.59 -1.07 -14.76
C LEU A 208 -2.67 -1.21 -13.68
N VAL A 209 -2.53 -2.16 -12.76
CA VAL A 209 -3.42 -2.31 -11.59
C VAL A 209 -3.34 -1.09 -10.68
N ALA A 210 -2.13 -0.63 -10.37
CA ALA A 210 -1.91 0.55 -9.55
C ALA A 210 -2.44 1.85 -10.20
N LEU A 211 -2.34 1.97 -11.53
CA LEU A 211 -2.93 3.09 -12.28
C LEU A 211 -4.45 3.12 -12.17
N LEU A 212 -5.12 1.97 -12.28
CA LEU A 212 -6.56 1.90 -12.09
C LEU A 212 -6.95 2.27 -10.65
N ALA A 213 -6.19 1.82 -9.66
CA ALA A 213 -6.40 2.19 -8.26
C ALA A 213 -6.20 3.70 -8.03
N TYR A 214 -5.18 4.30 -8.66
CA TYR A 214 -4.93 5.75 -8.63
C TYR A 214 -6.11 6.54 -9.19
N VAL A 215 -6.63 6.15 -10.36
CA VAL A 215 -7.81 6.81 -10.97
C VAL A 215 -9.03 6.63 -10.06
N PHE A 216 -9.28 5.42 -9.59
CA PHE A 216 -10.44 5.10 -8.76
C PHE A 216 -10.45 5.91 -7.45
N LEU A 217 -9.34 5.91 -6.70
CA LEU A 217 -9.21 6.67 -5.46
C LEU A 217 -9.26 8.19 -5.72
N GLY A 218 -8.57 8.66 -6.76
CA GLY A 218 -8.52 10.06 -7.12
C GLY A 218 -9.90 10.64 -7.48
N VAL A 219 -10.67 9.92 -8.30
CA VAL A 219 -12.02 10.31 -8.72
C VAL A 219 -13.01 10.17 -7.57
N SER A 220 -12.98 9.05 -6.84
CA SER A 220 -13.87 8.84 -5.68
C SER A 220 -13.68 9.92 -4.62
N ARG A 221 -12.44 10.23 -4.27
CA ARG A 221 -12.12 11.31 -3.33
C ARG A 221 -12.59 12.67 -3.84
N ALA A 222 -12.34 12.99 -5.12
CA ALA A 222 -12.80 14.25 -5.70
C ALA A 222 -14.33 14.36 -5.67
N HIS A 223 -15.05 13.26 -5.92
CA HIS A 223 -16.50 13.19 -5.83
C HIS A 223 -17.00 13.49 -4.41
N PHE A 224 -16.46 12.79 -3.40
CA PHE A 224 -16.90 12.97 -2.02
C PHE A 224 -16.54 14.32 -1.42
N LEU A 225 -15.42 14.90 -1.84
CA LEU A 225 -15.04 16.26 -1.43
C LEU A 225 -15.77 17.36 -2.22
N GLN A 226 -16.73 17.01 -3.08
CA GLN A 226 -17.47 17.94 -3.96
C GLN A 226 -16.55 18.79 -4.85
N LYS A 227 -15.38 18.24 -5.20
CA LYS A 227 -14.37 18.87 -6.06
C LYS A 227 -14.30 18.21 -7.43
N LEU A 228 -15.20 17.26 -7.72
CA LEU A 228 -15.25 16.59 -9.01
C LEU A 228 -15.79 17.56 -10.07
N THR A 229 -14.91 17.92 -10.98
CA THR A 229 -15.24 18.69 -12.19
C THR A 229 -14.80 17.88 -13.40
N PRO A 230 -15.36 18.14 -14.61
CA PRO A 230 -14.87 17.51 -15.83
C PRO A 230 -13.36 17.68 -16.01
N LYS A 231 -12.81 18.85 -15.67
CA LYS A 231 -11.36 19.12 -15.71
C LYS A 231 -10.57 18.18 -14.80
N VAL A 232 -11.04 17.91 -13.59
CA VAL A 232 -10.40 16.99 -12.65
C VAL A 232 -10.46 15.55 -13.16
N LEU A 233 -11.61 15.12 -13.68
CA LEU A 233 -11.78 13.79 -14.26
C LEU A 233 -10.85 13.60 -15.48
N THR A 234 -10.85 14.55 -16.42
CA THR A 234 -9.98 14.53 -17.60
C THR A 234 -8.52 14.47 -17.20
N ARG A 235 -8.09 15.21 -16.16
CA ARG A 235 -6.71 15.15 -15.66
C ARG A 235 -6.32 13.74 -15.19
N TYR A 236 -7.17 13.07 -14.42
CA TYR A 236 -6.89 11.72 -13.94
C TYR A 236 -6.85 10.71 -15.10
N VAL A 237 -7.83 10.77 -15.99
CA VAL A 237 -7.90 9.86 -17.15
C VAL A 237 -6.72 10.08 -18.09
N LEU A 238 -6.45 11.32 -18.49
CA LEU A 238 -5.34 11.65 -19.39
C LEU A 238 -3.99 11.25 -18.80
N PHE A 239 -3.75 11.53 -17.53
CA PHE A 239 -2.51 11.13 -16.87
C PHE A 239 -2.37 9.61 -16.80
N ALA A 240 -3.44 8.89 -16.45
CA ALA A 240 -3.43 7.44 -16.43
C ALA A 240 -3.26 6.82 -17.83
N SER A 241 -3.87 7.39 -18.87
CA SER A 241 -3.71 6.96 -20.25
C SER A 241 -2.27 7.17 -20.75
N LEU A 242 -1.65 8.31 -20.45
CA LEU A 242 -0.26 8.58 -20.80
C LEU A 242 0.69 7.60 -20.10
N LEU A 243 0.49 7.36 -18.80
CA LEU A 243 1.30 6.39 -18.06
C LEU A 243 1.05 4.96 -18.53
N ALA A 244 -0.18 4.57 -18.84
CA ALA A 244 -0.49 3.26 -19.40
C ALA A 244 0.20 3.06 -20.76
N ALA A 245 0.17 4.08 -21.63
CA ALA A 245 0.90 4.06 -22.90
C ALA A 245 2.41 3.91 -22.69
N ALA A 246 2.99 4.60 -21.70
CA ALA A 246 4.40 4.45 -21.35
C ALA A 246 4.72 3.04 -20.82
N VAL A 247 3.87 2.47 -19.96
CA VAL A 247 4.02 1.10 -19.45
C VAL A 247 3.95 0.09 -20.59
N PHE A 248 2.94 0.17 -21.47
CA PHE A 248 2.83 -0.71 -22.62
C PHE A 248 3.97 -0.54 -23.63
N GLY A 249 4.45 0.68 -23.83
CA GLY A 249 5.57 0.98 -24.74
C GLY A 249 6.93 0.53 -24.21
N THR A 250 7.08 0.38 -22.89
CA THR A 250 8.33 -0.08 -22.24
C THR A 250 8.27 -1.54 -21.79
N ALA A 251 7.08 -2.16 -21.81
CA ALA A 251 6.89 -3.56 -21.47
C ALA A 251 7.64 -4.45 -22.49
N ARG A 252 8.32 -5.47 -21.96
CA ARG A 252 8.84 -6.57 -22.78
C ARG A 252 7.68 -7.53 -23.04
N TRP A 253 7.20 -7.53 -24.28
CA TRP A 253 6.18 -8.44 -24.78
C TRP A 253 6.83 -9.77 -25.15
N VAL A 254 6.23 -10.88 -24.71
CA VAL A 254 6.69 -12.25 -24.98
C VAL A 254 5.79 -12.90 -26.02
#